data_AF-A0A963J1T6-F1
#
_entry.id   AF-A0A963J1T6-F1
#
_cell.length_a   1.000
_cell.length_b   1.000
_cell.length_c   1.000
_cell.angle_alpha   90.00
_cell.angle_beta   90.00
_cell.angle_gamma   90.00
#
_symmetry.space_group_name_H-M   'P 1'
#
loop_
_entity.id
_entity.type
_entity.pdbx_description
1 polymer ?
#
loop_
_entity_poly.entity_id
_entity_poly.type
_entity_poly.pdbx_seq_one_letter_code
_entity_poly.pdbx_strand_id
1 'polypeptide(L)'
;TVWGIYHALLAIGTSGQSTIDKVAGPIGEALIMTALGLAVAIPAVLGYNALVRGNKHILIRLNSFAHDLHAYFVTGARVSAHGENGNVRTLKKGS
;
A
#
# COMPACT_ATOMS: atom_id res chain seq x y z
N THR A 1 -8.12 10.11 -21.57
CA THR A 1 -7.27 11.32 -21.58
C THR A 1 -6.65 11.51 -22.96
N VAL A 2 -5.79 10.61 -23.41
CA VAL A 2 -5.10 10.72 -24.72
C VAL A 2 -6.08 10.66 -25.90
N TRP A 3 -7.02 9.72 -25.89
CA TRP A 3 -7.99 9.57 -26.99
C TRP A 3 -8.90 10.80 -27.18
N GLY A 4 -9.37 11.41 -26.09
CA GLY A 4 -10.24 12.60 -26.14
C GLY A 4 -9.51 13.84 -26.65
N ILE A 5 -8.28 14.06 -26.19
CA ILE A 5 -7.44 15.16 -26.70
C ILE A 5 -7.07 14.91 -28.17
N TYR A 6 -6.77 13.67 -28.54
CA TYR A 6 -6.49 13.29 -29.93
C TYR A 6 -7.67 13.61 -30.87
N HIS A 7 -8.90 13.25 -30.49
CA HIS A 7 -10.10 13.56 -31.28
C HIS A 7 -10.35 15.06 -31.39
N ALA A 8 -10.12 15.80 -30.30
CA ALA A 8 -10.24 17.25 -30.30
C ALA A 8 -9.23 17.93 -31.25
N LEU A 9 -7.96 17.51 -31.20
CA LEU A 9 -6.91 18.04 -32.06
C LEU A 9 -7.14 17.68 -33.53
N LEU A 10 -7.65 16.48 -33.82
CA LEU A 10 -8.05 16.07 -35.17
C LEU A 10 -9.16 16.97 -35.72
N ALA A 11 -10.21 17.22 -34.93
CA ALA A 11 -11.33 18.07 -35.35
C ALA A 11 -10.90 19.54 -35.59
N ILE A 12 -9.93 20.03 -34.83
CA ILE A 12 -9.34 21.37 -35.03
C ILE A 12 -8.45 21.39 -36.28
N GLY A 13 -7.65 20.35 -36.49
CA GLY A 13 -6.82 20.18 -37.68
C GLY A 13 -7.64 20.14 -38.98
N THR A 14 -8.82 19.53 -38.96
CA THR A 14 -9.73 19.49 -40.12
C THR A 14 -10.51 20.79 -40.35
N SER A 15 -10.75 21.59 -39.30
CA SER A 15 -11.52 22.84 -39.39
C SER A 15 -10.67 24.09 -39.65
N GLY A 16 -9.34 24.00 -39.55
CA GLY A 16 -8.39 25.06 -39.92
C GLY A 16 -8.44 26.31 -39.03
N GLN A 17 -9.33 26.37 -38.04
CA GLN A 17 -9.52 27.47 -37.11
C GLN A 17 -9.15 27.01 -35.70
N SER A 18 -7.96 27.43 -35.24
CA SER A 18 -7.46 27.15 -33.89
C SER A 18 -7.87 28.29 -32.95
N THR A 19 -9.13 28.29 -32.52
CA THR A 19 -9.62 29.20 -31.47
C THR A 19 -9.65 28.51 -30.12
N ILE A 20 -9.30 29.25 -29.06
CA ILE A 20 -9.17 28.70 -27.69
C ILE A 20 -10.50 28.12 -27.16
N ASP A 21 -11.63 28.66 -27.62
CA ASP A 21 -12.96 28.17 -27.28
C ASP A 21 -13.21 26.74 -27.78
N LYS A 22 -12.55 26.33 -28.87
CA LYS A 22 -12.68 24.98 -29.46
C LYS A 22 -11.85 23.92 -28.73
N VAL A 23 -10.80 24.31 -28.00
CA VAL A 23 -9.95 23.38 -27.22
C VAL A 23 -10.37 23.25 -25.76
N ALA A 24 -11.05 24.25 -25.18
CA ALA A 24 -11.34 24.30 -23.75
C ALA A 24 -12.23 23.15 -23.25
N GLY A 25 -13.25 22.75 -24.03
CA GLY A 25 -14.18 21.67 -23.65
C GLY A 25 -13.50 20.29 -23.51
N PRO A 26 -12.89 19.75 -24.59
CA PRO A 26 -12.27 18.42 -24.56
C PRO A 26 -11.10 18.29 -23.57
N ILE A 27 -10.39 19.39 -23.31
CA ILE A 27 -9.31 19.42 -22.30
C ILE A 27 -9.90 19.29 -20.89
N GLY A 28 -11.02 19.94 -20.60
CA GLY A 28 -11.71 19.83 -19.31
C GLY A 28 -12.16 18.40 -19.02
N GLU A 29 -12.74 17.71 -20.01
CA GLU A 29 -13.16 16.31 -19.87
C GLU A 29 -11.97 15.37 -19.62
N ALA A 30 -10.84 15.60 -20.31
CA ALA A 30 -9.62 14.82 -20.10
C ALA A 30 -9.04 15.02 -18.69
N LEU A 31 -9.10 16.24 -18.13
CA LEU A 31 -8.65 16.52 -16.76
C LEU A 31 -9.49 15.79 -15.72
N ILE A 32 -10.82 15.81 -15.86
CA ILE A 32 -11.73 15.10 -14.94
C ILE A 32 -11.44 13.60 -14.95
N MET A 33 -11.21 13.00 -16.13
CA MET A 33 -10.87 11.58 -16.23
C MET A 33 -9.56 11.24 -15.49
N THR A 34 -8.59 12.17 -15.48
CA THR A 34 -7.33 12.00 -14.77
C THR A 34 -7.55 12.09 -13.26
N ALA A 35 -8.34 13.06 -12.81
CA ALA A 35 -8.69 13.23 -11.41
C ALA A 35 -9.42 11.99 -10.86
N LEU A 36 -10.34 11.42 -11.64
CA LEU A 36 -11.02 10.16 -11.28
C LEU A 36 -10.05 8.98 -11.19
N GLY A 37 -9.11 8.88 -12.14
CA GLY A 37 -8.06 7.86 -12.10
C GLY A 37 -7.23 7.92 -10.81
N LEU A 38 -6.83 9.12 -10.39
CA LEU A 38 -6.10 9.33 -9.13
C LEU A 38 -6.96 9.06 -7.90
N ALA A 39 -8.23 9.48 -7.91
CA ALA A 39 -9.17 9.26 -6.81
C ALA A 39 -9.37 7.77 -6.51
N VAL A 40 -9.32 6.91 -7.53
CA VAL A 40 -9.40 5.44 -7.36
C VAL A 40 -8.04 4.80 -7.08
N ALA A 41 -6.97 5.29 -7.72
CA ALA A 41 -5.65 4.68 -7.59
C ALA A 41 -5.07 4.79 -6.17
N ILE A 42 -5.22 5.93 -5.51
CA ILE A 42 -4.61 6.15 -4.19
C ILE A 42 -5.22 5.22 -3.12
N PRO A 43 -6.55 5.12 -2.96
CA PRO A 43 -7.14 4.18 -2.01
C PRO A 43 -6.81 2.73 -2.32
N ALA A 44 -6.78 2.35 -3.61
CA ALA A 44 -6.45 0.98 -4.01
C ALA A 44 -5.04 0.57 -3.58
N VAL A 45 -4.06 1.46 -3.76
CA VAL A 45 -2.66 1.20 -3.35
C VAL A 45 -2.52 1.14 -1.83
N LEU A 46 -3.22 2.00 -1.10
CA LEU A 46 -3.23 1.96 0.38
C LEU A 46 -3.84 0.64 0.89
N GLY A 47 -4.96 0.21 0.32
CA GLY A 47 -5.59 -1.06 0.65
C GLY A 47 -4.68 -2.26 0.39
N TYR A 48 -4.02 -2.28 -0.78
CA TYR A 48 -3.04 -3.31 -1.10
C TYR A 48 -1.90 -3.35 -0.06
N ASN A 49 -1.34 -2.19 0.29
CA ASN A 49 -0.25 -2.13 1.28
C ASN A 49 -0.70 -2.64 2.66
N ALA A 50 -1.90 -2.24 3.11
CA ALA A 50 -2.47 -2.69 4.39
C ALA A 50 -2.65 -4.21 4.43
N LEU A 51 -3.16 -4.82 3.34
CA LEU A 51 -3.33 -6.26 3.22
C LEU A 51 -1.98 -7.00 3.22
N VAL A 52 -0.99 -6.50 2.47
CA VAL A 52 0.36 -7.07 2.45
C VAL A 52 1.00 -7.02 3.84
N ARG A 53 0.81 -5.91 4.56
CA ARG A 53 1.29 -5.79 5.94
C ARG A 53 0.62 -6.81 6.86
N GLY A 54 -0.70 -6.97 6.74
CA GLY A 54 -1.45 -7.99 7.48
C GLY A 54 -0.94 -9.41 7.21
N ASN A 55 -0.72 -9.77 5.94
CA ASN A 55 -0.19 -11.07 5.55
C ASN A 55 1.18 -11.34 6.17
N LYS A 56 2.07 -10.33 6.21
CA LYS A 56 3.37 -10.46 6.86
C LYS A 56 3.24 -10.78 8.35
N HIS A 57 2.30 -10.16 9.05
CA HIS A 57 2.05 -10.46 10.46
C HIS A 57 1.57 -11.90 10.68
N ILE A 58 0.68 -12.39 9.81
CA ILE A 58 0.19 -13.78 9.87
C ILE A 58 1.34 -14.76 9.62
N LEU A 59 2.16 -14.51 8.60
CA LEU A 59 3.35 -15.32 8.28
C LEU A 59 4.32 -15.40 9.46
N ILE A 60 4.57 -14.30 10.16
CA ILE A 60 5.44 -14.29 11.34
C ILE A 60 4.87 -15.20 12.44
N ARG A 61 3.57 -15.11 12.72
CA ARG A 61 2.90 -15.97 13.73
C ARG A 61 2.91 -17.44 13.34
N LEU A 62 2.71 -17.75 12.07
CA LEU A 62 2.79 -19.12 11.56
C LEU A 62 4.21 -19.68 11.70
N ASN A 63 5.22 -18.86 11.41
CA ASN A 63 6.61 -19.27 11.54
C ASN A 63 7.00 -19.50 13.01
N SER A 64 6.58 -18.62 13.94
CA SER A 64 6.81 -18.85 15.37
C SER A 64 6.12 -20.12 15.86
N PHE A 65 4.87 -20.35 15.44
CA PHE A 65 4.15 -21.57 15.79
C PHE A 65 4.83 -22.83 15.25
N ALA A 66 5.29 -22.81 14.00
CA ALA A 66 6.05 -23.91 13.41
C ALA A 66 7.35 -24.18 14.19
N HIS A 67 8.03 -23.12 14.62
CA HIS A 67 9.24 -23.22 15.43
C HIS A 67 8.96 -23.85 16.80
N ASP A 68 7.88 -23.43 17.48
CA ASP A 68 7.46 -23.98 18.77
C ASP A 68 7.09 -25.47 18.64
N LEU A 69 6.38 -25.85 17.58
CA LEU A 69 6.06 -27.25 17.29
C LEU A 69 7.32 -28.07 17.03
N HIS A 70 8.24 -27.56 16.20
CA HIS A 70 9.49 -28.25 15.89
C HIS A 70 10.32 -28.46 17.17
N ALA A 71 10.44 -27.42 18.00
CA ALA A 71 11.12 -27.52 19.28
C ALA A 71 10.45 -28.55 20.20
N TYR A 72 9.11 -28.58 20.28
CA TYR A 72 8.38 -29.57 21.05
C TYR A 72 8.63 -31.00 20.57
N PHE A 73 8.61 -31.25 19.25
CA PHE A 73 8.85 -32.58 18.69
C PHE A 73 10.30 -33.05 18.87
N VAL A 74 11.28 -32.15 18.75
CA VAL A 74 12.71 -32.50 18.88
C VAL A 74 13.13 -32.64 20.34
N THR A 75 12.60 -31.81 21.25
CA THR A 75 13.05 -31.76 22.65
C THR A 75 12.11 -32.46 23.64
N GLY A 76 10.87 -32.78 23.24
CA GLY A 76 9.89 -33.51 24.07
C GLY A 76 9.31 -32.72 25.25
N ALA A 77 9.78 -31.50 25.51
CA ALA A 77 9.30 -30.63 26.58
C ALA A 77 8.55 -29.43 26.01
N ARG A 78 7.45 -29.03 26.66
CA ARG A 78 6.78 -27.77 26.33
C ARG A 78 7.77 -26.62 26.55
N VAL A 79 8.06 -25.85 25.51
CA VAL A 79 8.76 -24.57 25.65
C VAL A 79 7.84 -23.67 26.48
N SER A 80 8.11 -23.60 27.79
CA SER A 80 7.45 -22.63 28.66
C SER A 80 7.88 -21.25 28.24
N ALA A 81 6.96 -20.48 27.65
CA ALA A 81 7.13 -19.05 27.46
C ALA A 81 7.31 -18.41 28.84
N HIS A 82 8.56 -18.12 29.20
CA HIS A 82 8.89 -17.47 30.46
C HIS A 82 8.38 -16.03 30.40
N GLY A 83 7.27 -15.77 31.12
CA GLY A 83 6.92 -14.43 31.55
C GLY A 83 7.98 -13.96 32.54
N GLU A 84 9.00 -13.25 32.04
CA GLU A 84 9.93 -12.56 32.91
C GLU A 84 9.49 -11.11 33.03
N ASN A 85 8.83 -10.81 34.15
CA ASN A 85 8.74 -9.47 34.68
C ASN A 85 10.17 -8.95 34.87
N GLY A 86 10.71 -8.29 33.86
CA GLY A 86 12.00 -7.59 33.88
C GLY A 86 11.92 -6.38 34.81
N ASN A 87 11.78 -6.63 36.11
CA ASN A 87 11.96 -5.63 37.14
C ASN A 87 13.46 -5.46 37.33
N VAL A 88 14.07 -4.69 36.42
CA VAL A 88 15.52 -4.42 36.41
C VAL A 88 15.87 -3.61 37.66
N ARG A 89 16.29 -4.32 38.72
CA ARG A 89 16.92 -3.69 39.88
C ARG A 89 18.31 -3.24 39.49
N THR A 90 18.49 -1.93 39.34
CA THR A 90 19.80 -1.31 39.21
C THR A 90 20.64 -1.63 40.44
N LEU A 91 21.76 -2.34 40.22
CA LEU A 91 22.74 -2.63 41.24
C LEU A 91 23.39 -1.32 41.70
N LYS A 92 23.14 -0.95 42.96
CA LYS A 92 23.87 0.10 43.67
C LYS A 92 25.34 -0.32 43.75
N LYS A 93 26.20 0.28 42.93
CA LYS A 93 27.66 0.18 43.09
C LYS A 93 28.08 1.34 43.99
N GLY A 94 28.44 0.99 45.22
CA GLY A 94 29.06 1.91 46.17
C GLY A 94 30.45 2.32 45.72
N SER A 95 30.75 3.59 45.92
CA SER A 95 31.99 4.10 46.50
C SER A 95 31.58 5.21 47.47
#